data_AF-A0A0K2SI22-F1
#
_entry.id   AF-A0A0K2SI22-F1
#
_cell.length_a   1.000
_cell.length_b   1.000
_cell.length_c   1.000
_cell.angle_alpha   90.00
_cell.angle_beta   90.00
_cell.angle_gamma   90.00
#
_symmetry.space_group_name_H-M   'P 1'
#
loop_
_entity.id
_entity.type
_entity.pdbx_description
1 polymer ?
#
loop_
_entity_poly.entity_id
_entity_poly.type
_entity_poly.pdbx_seq_one_letter_code
_entity_poly.pdbx_strand_id
1 'polypeptide(L)'
;MRINKDHLYHGAALTQIAEHPEFTAINAFKIEGVACRSAFKVNDDIGAYLKYATKPTRPFGEYVFTFHASHLRELGELVKRVSSVFLVLVCVKDREICSFHYRDFKRLVERRRVAKGSDEEQYTLLVAAPKGRSLRVYVNAPGQRRMILGDEILIPRSAFPNVLFRRERTAQQAYSADAVGS
;
A
#
# COMPACT_ATOMS: atom_id res chain seq x y z
N MET A 1 -9.52 -27.02 1.73
CA MET A 1 -9.09 -25.62 1.96
C MET A 1 -10.11 -24.94 2.89
N ARG A 2 -9.68 -24.02 3.76
CA ARG A 2 -10.57 -23.22 4.63
C ARG A 2 -10.47 -21.75 4.23
N ILE A 3 -11.60 -21.04 4.22
CA ILE A 3 -11.64 -19.59 3.97
C ILE A 3 -11.25 -18.87 5.27
N ASN A 4 -10.24 -18.00 5.18
CA ASN A 4 -9.78 -17.18 6.29
C ASN A 4 -10.18 -15.70 6.06
N LYS A 5 -10.09 -14.87 7.10
CA LYS A 5 -10.47 -13.45 7.02
C LYS A 5 -9.67 -12.67 5.99
N ASP A 6 -8.38 -12.96 5.85
CA ASP A 6 -7.55 -12.40 4.78
C ASP A 6 -8.08 -12.78 3.39
N HIS A 7 -8.56 -14.01 3.17
CA HIS A 7 -9.17 -14.36 1.87
C HIS A 7 -10.40 -13.49 1.57
N LEU A 8 -11.23 -13.20 2.59
CA LEU A 8 -12.42 -12.35 2.43
C LEU A 8 -12.04 -10.90 2.11
N TYR A 9 -11.14 -10.30 2.89
CA TYR A 9 -10.83 -8.88 2.78
C TYR A 9 -9.80 -8.56 1.70
N HIS A 10 -8.81 -9.44 1.48
CA HIS A 10 -7.93 -9.33 0.33
C HIS A 10 -8.73 -9.55 -0.96
N GLY A 11 -9.69 -10.48 -0.95
CA GLY A 11 -10.59 -10.74 -2.08
C GLY A 11 -11.24 -9.46 -2.63
N ALA A 12 -11.72 -8.56 -1.76
CA ALA A 12 -12.30 -7.28 -2.19
C ALA A 12 -11.32 -6.42 -3.03
N ALA A 13 -10.04 -6.37 -2.64
CA ALA A 13 -9.02 -5.65 -3.41
C ALA A 13 -8.63 -6.41 -4.68
N LEU A 14 -8.47 -7.73 -4.59
CA LEU A 14 -8.09 -8.57 -5.72
C LEU A 14 -9.15 -8.57 -6.82
N THR A 15 -10.44 -8.56 -6.47
CA THR A 15 -11.54 -8.47 -7.43
C THR A 15 -11.49 -7.16 -8.21
N GLN A 16 -11.32 -6.01 -7.54
CA GLN A 16 -11.21 -4.72 -8.24
C GLN A 16 -9.96 -4.64 -9.12
N ILE A 17 -8.84 -5.24 -8.71
CA ILE A 17 -7.65 -5.36 -9.57
C ILE A 17 -7.98 -6.17 -10.82
N ALA A 18 -8.66 -7.30 -10.67
CA ALA A 18 -9.01 -8.19 -11.77
C ALA A 18 -10.04 -7.59 -12.74
N GLU A 19 -10.86 -6.65 -12.27
CA GLU A 19 -11.85 -5.91 -13.07
C GLU A 19 -11.23 -4.75 -13.87
N HIS A 20 -9.98 -4.37 -13.61
CA HIS A 20 -9.32 -3.27 -14.31
C HIS A 20 -9.01 -3.64 -15.77
N PRO A 21 -9.22 -2.76 -16.77
CA PRO A 21 -9.01 -3.08 -18.19
C PRO A 21 -7.58 -3.51 -18.56
N GLU A 22 -6.57 -3.02 -17.84
CA GLU A 22 -5.15 -3.38 -18.05
C GLU A 22 -4.71 -4.66 -17.29
N PHE A 23 -5.63 -5.32 -16.59
CA PHE A 23 -5.34 -6.56 -15.88
C PHE A 23 -5.20 -7.74 -16.85
N THR A 24 -4.17 -8.56 -16.65
CA THR A 24 -3.93 -9.78 -17.42
C THR A 24 -3.85 -11.02 -16.53
N ALA A 25 -3.17 -10.94 -15.40
CA ALA A 25 -2.97 -12.10 -14.52
C ALA A 25 -2.74 -11.70 -13.06
N ILE A 26 -3.03 -12.62 -12.14
CA ILE A 26 -2.62 -12.52 -10.75
C ILE A 26 -2.06 -13.85 -10.25
N ASN A 27 -0.90 -13.78 -9.58
CA ASN A 27 -0.23 -14.93 -9.02
C ASN A 27 0.13 -14.68 -7.56
N ALA A 28 0.03 -15.71 -6.71
CA ALA A 28 0.56 -15.63 -5.36
C ALA A 28 2.08 -15.42 -5.41
N PHE A 29 2.60 -14.44 -4.67
CA PHE A 29 4.03 -14.27 -4.54
C PHE A 29 4.63 -15.38 -3.67
N LYS A 30 5.73 -15.98 -4.10
CA LYS A 30 6.37 -17.09 -3.39
C LYS A 30 7.82 -16.76 -3.03
N ILE A 31 8.20 -17.05 -1.80
CA ILE A 31 9.59 -17.01 -1.32
C ILE A 31 9.99 -18.45 -1.02
N GLU A 32 11.05 -18.94 -1.66
CA GLU A 32 11.55 -20.32 -1.48
C GLU A 32 10.44 -21.39 -1.68
N GLY A 33 9.59 -21.18 -2.69
CA GLY A 33 8.47 -22.08 -3.01
C GLY A 33 7.23 -21.93 -2.12
N VAL A 34 7.31 -21.18 -1.02
CA VAL A 34 6.20 -20.95 -0.08
C VAL A 34 5.44 -19.67 -0.45
N ALA A 35 4.12 -19.77 -0.58
CA ALA A 35 3.28 -18.61 -0.88
C ALA A 35 3.17 -17.65 0.31
N CYS A 36 3.45 -16.37 0.06
CA CYS A 36 3.18 -15.27 0.97
C CYS A 36 1.67 -15.01 1.01
N ARG A 37 1.09 -14.91 2.20
CA ARG A 37 -0.37 -14.70 2.36
C ARG A 37 -0.85 -13.31 1.92
N SER A 38 0.07 -12.35 1.96
CA SER A 38 -0.23 -10.93 1.77
C SER A 38 0.33 -10.37 0.47
N ALA A 39 1.13 -11.13 -0.27
CA ALA A 39 1.84 -10.61 -1.44
C ALA A 39 1.41 -11.33 -2.72
N PHE A 40 1.13 -10.54 -3.75
CA PHE A 40 0.69 -11.01 -5.05
C PHE A 40 1.50 -10.32 -6.15
N LYS A 41 1.78 -11.05 -7.22
CA LYS A 41 2.28 -10.52 -8.48
C LYS A 41 1.07 -10.29 -9.39
N VAL A 42 0.83 -9.04 -9.77
CA VAL A 42 -0.19 -8.62 -10.71
C VAL A 42 0.49 -8.37 -12.05
N ASN A 43 -0.10 -8.90 -13.12
CA ASN A 43 0.52 -9.03 -14.43
C ASN A 43 1.93 -9.64 -14.27
N ASP A 44 2.96 -8.99 -14.78
CA ASP A 44 4.33 -9.49 -14.69
C ASP A 44 5.33 -8.61 -13.95
N ASP A 45 4.92 -7.40 -13.57
CA ASP A 45 5.83 -6.35 -13.12
C ASP A 45 5.27 -5.51 -11.96
N ILE A 46 4.06 -5.83 -11.47
CA ILE A 46 3.43 -5.15 -10.34
C ILE A 46 3.36 -6.09 -9.14
N GLY A 47 3.92 -5.66 -8.01
CA GLY A 47 3.75 -6.32 -6.72
C GLY A 47 2.66 -5.63 -5.92
N ALA A 48 1.67 -6.38 -5.44
CA ALA A 48 0.64 -5.88 -4.54
C ALA A 48 0.79 -6.54 -3.16
N TYR A 49 1.07 -5.73 -2.13
CA TYR A 49 1.16 -6.19 -0.74
C TYR A 49 -0.08 -5.76 0.04
N LEU A 50 -0.95 -6.72 0.32
CA LEU A 50 -2.26 -6.51 0.90
C LEU A 50 -2.23 -6.66 2.42
N LYS A 51 -2.90 -5.73 3.11
CA LYS A 51 -3.29 -5.89 4.52
C LYS A 51 -4.71 -5.37 4.69
N TYR A 52 -5.39 -5.79 5.76
CA TYR A 52 -6.70 -5.26 6.10
C TYR A 52 -6.77 -4.86 7.57
N ALA A 53 -7.65 -3.92 7.86
CA ALA A 53 -8.05 -3.56 9.21
C ALA A 53 -9.58 -3.46 9.28
N THR A 54 -10.18 -4.16 10.24
CA THR A 54 -11.64 -4.38 10.24
C THR A 54 -12.42 -3.17 10.76
N LYS A 55 -11.85 -2.42 11.69
CA LYS A 55 -12.48 -1.27 12.36
C LYS A 55 -11.43 -0.20 12.60
N PRO A 56 -11.79 1.08 12.48
CA PRO A 56 -10.93 2.15 12.91
C PRO A 56 -10.86 2.23 14.44
N THR A 57 -9.80 2.82 14.97
CA THR A 57 -9.63 3.12 16.39
C THR A 57 -10.68 4.10 16.85
N ARG A 58 -11.07 3.99 18.13
CA ARG A 58 -11.85 5.02 18.81
C ARG A 58 -10.93 5.81 19.74
N PRO A 59 -11.08 7.13 19.85
CA PRO A 59 -12.03 8.00 19.14
C PRO A 59 -11.56 8.52 17.76
N PHE A 60 -10.32 8.26 17.34
CA PHE A 60 -9.67 9.01 16.25
C PHE A 60 -10.05 8.58 14.82
N GLY A 61 -10.69 7.43 14.65
CA GLY A 61 -11.16 7.01 13.32
C GLY A 61 -10.04 6.49 12.42
N GLU A 62 -8.94 5.98 12.98
CA GLU A 62 -7.76 5.53 12.23
C GLU A 62 -7.73 4.01 12.08
N TYR A 63 -7.44 3.50 10.89
CA TYR A 63 -7.11 2.09 10.68
C TYR A 63 -5.63 1.87 10.95
N VAL A 64 -5.31 0.82 11.71
CA VAL A 64 -3.94 0.52 12.13
C VAL A 64 -3.41 -0.65 11.31
N PHE A 65 -2.28 -0.43 10.64
CA PHE A 65 -1.60 -1.45 9.84
C PHE A 65 -0.17 -1.64 10.35
N THR A 66 0.06 -2.78 11.00
CA THR A 66 1.38 -3.12 11.58
C THR A 66 2.20 -4.02 10.66
N PHE A 67 3.44 -3.64 10.45
CA PHE A 67 4.44 -4.32 9.62
C PHE A 67 5.58 -4.81 10.50
N HIS A 68 5.49 -6.07 10.94
CA HIS A 68 6.60 -6.78 11.58
C HIS A 68 7.76 -7.02 10.61
N ALA A 69 8.93 -7.35 11.16
CA ALA A 69 10.13 -7.70 10.40
C ALA A 69 9.90 -8.73 9.28
N SER A 70 9.04 -9.74 9.48
CA SER A 70 8.69 -10.71 8.43
C SER A 70 8.02 -10.05 7.22
N HIS A 71 7.07 -9.14 7.44
CA HIS A 71 6.42 -8.40 6.35
C HIS A 71 7.41 -7.48 5.61
N LEU A 72 8.36 -6.87 6.34
CA LEU A 72 9.39 -6.04 5.73
C LEU A 72 10.34 -6.87 4.85
N ARG A 73 10.69 -8.09 5.28
CA ARG A 73 11.46 -9.03 4.46
C ARG A 73 10.68 -9.45 3.21
N GLU A 74 9.40 -9.79 3.34
CA GLU A 74 8.55 -10.12 2.19
C GLU A 74 8.46 -8.96 1.18
N LEU A 75 8.25 -7.73 1.66
CA LEU A 75 8.27 -6.53 0.81
C LEU A 75 9.63 -6.33 0.14
N GLY A 76 10.72 -6.55 0.88
CA GLY A 76 12.08 -6.48 0.34
C GLY A 76 12.32 -7.49 -0.77
N GLU A 77 11.83 -8.73 -0.63
CA GLU A 77 11.89 -9.75 -1.67
C GLU A 77 11.00 -9.41 -2.86
N LEU A 78 9.82 -8.86 -2.63
CA LEU A 78 8.89 -8.47 -3.69
C LEU A 78 9.52 -7.39 -4.60
N VAL A 79 10.07 -6.34 -4.01
CA VAL A 79 10.70 -5.22 -4.75
C VAL A 79 11.90 -5.66 -5.59
N LYS A 80 12.58 -6.75 -5.23
CA LYS A 80 13.69 -7.29 -6.03
C LYS A 80 13.22 -7.98 -7.32
N ARG A 81 11.96 -8.37 -7.41
CA ARG A 81 11.45 -9.27 -8.48
C ARG A 81 10.43 -8.63 -9.41
N VAL A 82 9.96 -7.42 -9.09
CA VAL A 82 8.99 -6.69 -9.90
C VAL A 82 9.38 -5.21 -9.99
N SER A 83 8.93 -4.55 -11.05
CA SER A 83 9.29 -3.15 -11.35
C SER A 83 8.65 -2.15 -10.40
N SER A 84 7.45 -2.42 -9.93
CA SER A 84 6.71 -1.52 -9.04
C SER A 84 6.01 -2.30 -7.95
N VAL A 85 6.02 -1.77 -6.72
CA VAL A 85 5.35 -2.41 -5.58
C VAL A 85 4.42 -1.42 -4.92
N PHE A 86 3.19 -1.85 -4.67
CA PHE A 86 2.14 -1.07 -4.04
C PHE A 86 1.68 -1.75 -2.76
N LEU A 87 1.45 -0.93 -1.74
CA LEU A 87 0.72 -1.36 -0.56
C LEU A 87 -0.77 -1.17 -0.85
N VAL A 88 -1.57 -2.16 -0.48
CA VAL A 88 -3.02 -2.17 -0.69
C VAL A 88 -3.68 -2.44 0.65
N LEU A 89 -4.16 -1.38 1.30
CA LEU A 89 -4.63 -1.38 2.68
C LEU A 89 -6.16 -1.26 2.73
N VAL A 90 -6.82 -2.38 3.06
CA VAL A 90 -8.29 -2.48 3.07
C VAL A 90 -8.86 -1.99 4.40
N CYS A 91 -9.62 -0.90 4.34
CA CYS A 91 -10.34 -0.28 5.45
C CYS A 91 -11.79 -0.79 5.47
N VAL A 92 -12.01 -1.96 6.10
CA VAL A 92 -13.22 -2.77 5.90
C VAL A 92 -14.50 -2.05 6.29
N LYS A 93 -14.53 -1.41 7.47
CA LYS A 93 -15.77 -0.80 7.99
C LYS A 93 -16.24 0.37 7.11
N ASP A 94 -15.31 1.17 6.58
CA ASP A 94 -15.62 2.28 5.68
C ASP A 94 -15.70 1.86 4.21
N ARG A 95 -15.43 0.59 3.89
CA ARG A 95 -15.47 0.01 2.54
C ARG A 95 -14.53 0.73 1.56
N GLU A 96 -13.35 1.08 2.04
CA GLU A 96 -12.34 1.81 1.26
C GLU A 96 -11.05 1.00 1.12
N ILE A 97 -10.32 1.25 0.03
CA ILE A 97 -9.00 0.65 -0.22
C ILE A 97 -8.00 1.79 -0.40
N CYS A 98 -7.09 1.91 0.57
CA CYS A 98 -5.99 2.85 0.50
C CYS A 98 -4.80 2.20 -0.20
N SER A 99 -4.37 2.71 -1.35
CA SER A 99 -3.20 2.18 -2.05
C SER A 99 -2.21 3.26 -2.46
N PHE A 100 -0.92 2.97 -2.28
CA PHE A 100 0.20 3.86 -2.58
C PHE A 100 1.49 3.07 -2.80
N HIS A 101 2.48 3.72 -3.42
CA HIS A 101 3.73 3.08 -3.83
C HIS A 101 4.64 2.75 -2.64
N TYR A 102 5.41 1.67 -2.74
CA TYR A 102 6.36 1.21 -1.73
C TYR A 102 7.43 2.27 -1.40
N ARG A 103 7.76 3.14 -2.36
CA ARG A 103 8.64 4.29 -2.12
C ARG A 103 8.11 5.18 -0.98
N ASP A 104 6.82 5.46 -0.97
CA ASP A 104 6.24 6.34 0.06
C ASP A 104 6.13 5.63 1.41
N PHE A 105 5.90 4.31 1.41
CA PHE A 105 6.05 3.47 2.60
C PHE A 105 7.46 3.58 3.20
N LYS A 106 8.49 3.42 2.37
CA LYS A 106 9.88 3.55 2.81
C LYS A 106 10.19 4.93 3.37
N ARG A 107 9.61 6.00 2.79
CA ARG A 107 9.74 7.36 3.35
C ARG A 107 9.11 7.48 4.73
N LEU A 108 7.93 6.89 4.96
CA LEU A 108 7.29 6.89 6.28
C LEU A 108 8.08 6.09 7.32
N VAL A 109 8.57 4.90 6.95
CA VAL A 109 9.43 4.07 7.82
C VAL A 109 10.73 4.78 8.16
N GLU A 110 11.39 5.39 7.16
CA GLU A 110 12.64 6.10 7.36
C GLU A 110 12.48 7.33 8.26
N ARG A 111 11.43 8.13 8.04
CA ARG A 111 11.10 9.26 8.94
C ARG A 111 10.97 8.78 10.38
N ARG A 112 10.29 7.66 10.58
CA ARG A 112 10.09 7.06 11.89
C ARG A 112 11.40 6.58 12.52
N ARG A 113 12.24 5.89 11.76
CA ARG A 113 13.57 5.43 12.17
C ARG A 113 14.45 6.61 12.62
N VAL A 114 14.53 7.66 11.80
CA VAL A 114 15.30 8.89 12.10
C VAL A 114 14.78 9.55 13.37
N ALA A 115 13.47 9.73 13.51
CA ALA A 115 12.89 10.36 14.70
C ALA A 115 13.11 9.53 15.98
N LYS A 116 13.13 8.19 15.87
CA LYS A 116 13.36 7.29 17.01
C LYS A 116 14.85 7.20 17.38
N GLY A 117 15.74 7.34 16.39
CA GLY A 117 17.18 7.15 16.52
C GLY A 117 17.64 5.69 16.38
N SER A 118 16.73 4.76 16.07
CA SER A 118 17.02 3.33 15.90
C SER A 118 15.93 2.62 15.09
N ASP A 119 16.21 1.40 14.66
CA ASP A 119 15.21 0.52 14.06
C ASP A 119 14.17 0.02 15.08
N GLU A 120 12.94 -0.15 14.62
CA GLU A 120 11.86 -0.78 15.40
C GLU A 120 11.57 -2.19 14.88
N GLU A 121 11.21 -3.13 15.78
CA GLU A 121 10.81 -4.50 15.41
C GLU A 121 9.57 -4.55 14.50
N GLN A 122 8.77 -3.49 14.57
CA GLN A 122 7.59 -3.29 13.75
C GLN A 122 7.35 -1.81 13.48
N TYR A 123 6.84 -1.51 12.29
CA TYR A 123 6.38 -0.18 11.93
C TYR A 123 4.86 -0.18 11.82
N THR A 124 4.22 0.88 12.31
CA THR A 124 2.76 1.01 12.26
C THR A 124 2.38 2.20 11.41
N LEU A 125 1.63 1.94 10.34
CA LEU A 125 0.97 2.97 9.55
C LEU A 125 -0.45 3.18 10.06
N LEU A 126 -0.89 4.44 10.02
CA LEU A 126 -2.25 4.85 10.31
C LEU A 126 -2.88 5.33 9.02
N VAL A 127 -4.11 4.88 8.77
CA VAL A 127 -4.94 5.36 7.65
C VAL A 127 -6.21 5.97 8.22
N ALA A 128 -6.40 7.28 8.02
CA ALA A 128 -7.68 7.92 8.28
C ALA A 128 -8.51 7.96 6.99
N ALA A 129 -9.80 7.61 7.08
CA ALA A 129 -10.72 7.54 5.94
C ALA A 129 -11.92 8.52 6.08
N PRO A 130 -11.69 9.83 6.24
CA PRO A 130 -12.76 10.82 6.47
C PRO A 130 -13.76 10.85 5.30
N LYS A 131 -15.07 10.76 5.60
CA LYS A 131 -16.15 10.70 4.59
C LYS A 131 -16.05 11.85 3.57
N GLY A 132 -16.10 11.53 2.29
CA GLY A 132 -16.08 12.51 1.19
C GLY A 132 -14.74 13.22 0.96
N ARG A 133 -13.67 12.83 1.66
CA ARG A 133 -12.32 13.39 1.51
C ARG A 133 -11.32 12.28 1.16
N SER A 134 -10.14 12.67 0.68
CA SER A 134 -9.02 11.75 0.45
C SER A 134 -8.67 10.99 1.74
N LEU A 135 -8.23 9.74 1.58
CA LEU A 135 -7.62 8.98 2.66
C LEU A 135 -6.28 9.62 3.02
N ARG A 136 -5.88 9.47 4.29
CA ARG A 136 -4.64 10.04 4.82
C ARG A 136 -3.80 8.93 5.39
N VAL A 137 -2.58 8.78 4.92
CA VAL A 137 -1.62 7.79 5.42
C VAL A 137 -0.49 8.50 6.16
N TYR A 138 -0.21 8.08 7.38
CA TYR A 138 0.86 8.67 8.18
C TYR A 138 1.37 7.71 9.26
N VAL A 139 2.40 8.16 9.97
CA VAL A 139 2.95 7.52 11.17
C VAL A 139 2.94 8.52 12.31
N ASN A 140 2.87 8.03 13.55
CA ASN A 140 2.99 8.90 14.72
C ASN A 140 4.46 9.15 15.10
N ALA A 141 4.71 10.14 15.94
CA ALA A 141 6.01 10.42 16.56
C ALA A 141 6.37 9.33 17.60
N PRO A 142 7.67 9.02 17.79
CA PRO A 142 8.11 8.00 18.74
C PRO A 142 7.60 8.23 20.17
N GLY A 143 7.08 7.17 20.80
CA GLY A 143 6.54 7.23 22.16
C GLY A 143 5.26 8.06 22.32
N GLN A 144 4.79 8.73 21.29
CA GLN A 144 3.62 9.61 21.34
C GLN A 144 2.49 9.07 20.48
N ARG A 145 1.32 8.88 21.09
CA ARG A 145 0.09 8.63 20.33
C ARG A 145 -0.45 9.98 19.85
N ARG A 146 -1.05 10.02 18.65
CA ARG A 146 -1.80 11.16 18.08
C ARG A 146 -0.97 12.33 17.57
N MET A 147 0.35 12.35 17.79
CA MET A 147 1.22 13.32 17.15
C MET A 147 1.71 12.74 15.83
N ILE A 148 1.19 13.26 14.72
CA ILE A 148 1.64 12.87 13.38
C ILE A 148 3.11 13.27 13.22
N LEU A 149 3.93 12.37 12.68
CA LEU A 149 5.33 12.63 12.39
C LEU A 149 5.50 13.07 10.93
N GLY A 150 5.74 14.37 10.74
CA GLY A 150 5.87 14.99 9.42
C GLY A 150 4.53 15.03 8.67
N ASP A 151 4.59 15.05 7.35
CA ASP A 151 3.38 15.19 6.52
C ASP A 151 2.65 13.86 6.30
N GLU A 152 1.31 13.96 6.21
CA GLU A 152 0.44 12.89 5.73
C GLU A 152 0.50 12.74 4.20
N ILE A 153 0.34 11.51 3.72
CA ILE A 153 0.14 11.24 2.29
C ILE A 153 -1.35 11.24 2.01
N LEU A 154 -1.80 12.11 1.09
CA LEU A 154 -3.18 12.17 0.64
C LEU A 154 -3.42 11.21 -0.52
N ILE A 155 -4.34 10.26 -0.34
CA ILE A 155 -4.72 9.26 -1.34
C ILE A 155 -6.16 9.50 -1.79
N PRO A 156 -6.40 9.89 -3.06
CA PRO A 156 -7.76 10.01 -3.59
C PRO A 156 -8.52 8.68 -3.48
N ARG A 157 -9.81 8.71 -3.16
CA ARG A 157 -10.63 7.48 -3.07
C ARG A 157 -10.73 6.72 -4.40
N SER A 158 -10.67 7.45 -5.51
CA SER A 158 -10.65 6.89 -6.87
C SER A 158 -9.26 6.41 -7.33
N ALA A 159 -8.23 6.50 -6.47
CA ALA A 159 -6.88 6.12 -6.85
C ALA A 159 -6.76 4.62 -7.11
N PHE A 160 -7.41 3.78 -6.31
CA PHE A 160 -7.40 2.33 -6.49
C PHE A 160 -8.56 1.88 -7.40
N PRO A 161 -8.37 0.89 -8.29
CA PRO A 161 -7.14 0.15 -8.58
C PRO A 161 -6.19 0.84 -9.57
N ASN A 162 -6.61 1.95 -10.19
CA ASN A 162 -5.90 2.65 -11.27
C ASN A 162 -4.41 2.92 -10.97
N VAL A 163 -4.06 3.26 -9.72
CA VAL A 163 -2.70 3.59 -9.31
C VAL A 163 -1.71 2.45 -9.53
N LEU A 164 -2.15 1.19 -9.53
CA LEU A 164 -1.30 0.03 -9.80
C LEU A 164 -0.87 -0.04 -11.28
N PHE A 165 -1.71 0.44 -12.18
CA PHE A 165 -1.53 0.31 -13.64
C PHE A 165 -1.02 1.58 -14.30
N ARG A 166 -0.92 2.69 -13.56
CA ARG A 166 -0.28 3.92 -14.05
C ARG A 166 1.19 3.64 -14.33
N ARG A 167 1.55 3.60 -15.61
CA ARG A 167 2.97 3.67 -16.02
C ARG A 167 3.57 4.94 -15.44
N GLU A 168 4.65 4.80 -14.66
CA GLU A 168 5.45 5.97 -14.30
C GLU A 168 5.90 6.61 -15.61
N ARG A 169 5.40 7.81 -15.92
CA ARG A 169 5.93 8.59 -17.03
C ARG A 169 7.38 8.90 -16.68
N THR A 170 8.30 8.15 -17.26
CA THR A 170 9.72 8.51 -17.26
C THR A 170 9.82 9.91 -17.84
N ALA A 171 10.63 10.78 -17.21
CA ALA A 171 10.75 12.20 -17.52
C ALA A 171 11.05 12.52 -19.00
N GLN A 172 11.38 11.52 -19.83
CA GLN A 172 11.57 11.64 -21.27
C GLN A 172 10.29 11.74 -22.10
N GLN A 173 9.12 11.28 -21.64
CA GLN A 173 7.87 11.38 -22.43
C GLN A 173 7.12 12.71 -22.25
N ALA A 174 7.51 13.55 -21.29
CA ALA A 174 6.93 14.89 -21.13
C ALA A 174 7.47 15.89 -22.17
N TYR A 175 8.65 15.65 -22.75
CA TYR A 175 9.26 16.53 -23.74
C TYR A 175 8.76 16.33 -25.19
N SER A 176 8.07 15.22 -25.46
CA SER A 176 7.65 14.86 -26.83
C SER A 176 6.24 15.37 -27.19
N ALA A 177 5.44 15.76 -26.20
CA ALA A 177 4.07 16.25 -26.43
C ALA A 177 4.02 17.76 -26.77
N ASP A 178 5.04 18.53 -26.36
CA ASP A 178 5.10 19.97 -26.59
C ASP A 178 5.85 20.36 -27.88
N ALA A 179 6.36 19.38 -28.64
CA ALA A 179 7.17 19.60 -29.85
C ALA A 179 6.42 19.35 -31.18
N VAL A 180 5.11 19.06 -31.15
CA VAL A 180 4.29 18.81 -32.36
C VAL A 180 3.08 19.74 -32.45
N GLY A 181 3.10 20.86 -31.71
CA GLY A 181 2.02 21.84 -31.67
C GLY A 181 2.54 23.27 -31.70
N SER A 182 3.28 23.64 -32.74
CA SER A 182 3.56 25.03 -33.13
C SER A 182 3.82 25.11 -34.63
#